data_AF-A0A2M7ICQ1-F1
#
_entry.id   AF-A0A2M7ICQ1-F1
#
_cell.length_a   1.000
_cell.length_b   1.000
_cell.length_c   1.000
_cell.angle_alpha   90.00
_cell.angle_beta   90.00
_cell.angle_gamma   90.00
#
_symmetry.space_group_name_H-M   'P 1'
#
loop_
_entity.id
_entity.type
_entity.pdbx_description
1 polymer ?
#
loop_
_entity_poly.entity_id
_entity_poly.type
_entity_poly.pdbx_seq_one_letter_code
_entity_poly.pdbx_strand_id
1 'polypeptide(L)'
;MEENNKFKILFESIKSKFDYLSNADNCLDGKAGTLMGFEITLGIGYLSFVIGGLEGIKFYEGVIGLALLGISTILLLIVNWSKNYITISVNLFDHKEYLEKSEKDLLLQLTSDAQNAFTENNKILKRKVKLYRLAMALLIISSFLLILSKVGKFYV
;
A
#
# COMPACT_ATOMS: atom_id res chain seq x y z
N MET A 1 -25.05 -16.75 -31.15
CA MET A 1 -24.64 -15.34 -30.93
C MET A 1 -24.74 -14.91 -29.46
N GLU A 2 -25.75 -15.34 -28.70
CA GLU A 2 -25.87 -14.98 -27.26
C GLU A 2 -24.77 -15.54 -26.36
N GLU A 3 -24.32 -16.79 -26.53
CA GLU A 3 -23.25 -17.39 -25.71
C GLU A 3 -21.93 -16.61 -25.82
N ASN A 4 -21.58 -16.17 -27.03
CA ASN A 4 -20.36 -15.40 -27.27
C ASN A 4 -20.38 -14.04 -26.52
N ASN A 5 -21.57 -13.47 -26.33
CA ASN A 5 -21.76 -12.25 -25.57
C ASN A 5 -21.65 -12.50 -24.05
N LYS A 6 -22.13 -13.64 -23.55
CA LYS A 6 -22.00 -14.04 -22.13
C LYS A 6 -20.55 -14.26 -21.73
N PHE A 7 -19.77 -14.99 -22.54
CA PHE A 7 -18.34 -15.21 -22.27
C PHE A 7 -17.54 -13.91 -22.30
N LYS A 8 -17.87 -13.01 -23.24
CA LYS A 8 -17.27 -11.68 -23.29
C LYS A 8 -17.56 -10.87 -22.02
N ILE A 9 -18.81 -10.82 -21.56
CA ILE A 9 -19.19 -10.13 -20.32
C ILE A 9 -18.44 -10.72 -19.12
N LEU A 10 -18.34 -12.05 -19.05
CA LEU A 10 -17.63 -12.73 -17.96
C LEU A 10 -16.13 -12.38 -17.95
N PHE A 11 -15.50 -12.42 -19.12
CA PHE A 11 -14.10 -12.04 -19.30
C PHE A 11 -13.85 -10.58 -18.93
N GLU A 12 -14.69 -9.65 -19.42
CA GLU A 12 -14.59 -8.22 -19.10
C GLU A 12 -14.78 -7.98 -17.59
N SER A 13 -15.68 -8.72 -16.94
CA SER A 13 -15.87 -8.63 -15.48
C SER A 13 -14.64 -9.11 -14.71
N ILE A 14 -14.03 -10.24 -15.10
CA ILE A 14 -12.81 -10.75 -14.48
C ILE A 14 -11.67 -9.76 -14.70
N LYS A 15 -11.47 -9.29 -15.93
CA LYS A 15 -10.45 -8.29 -16.27
C LYS A 15 -10.61 -7.03 -15.41
N SER A 16 -11.82 -6.49 -15.33
CA SER A 16 -12.13 -5.30 -14.52
C SER A 16 -11.75 -5.46 -13.04
N LYS A 17 -11.95 -6.66 -12.46
CA LYS A 17 -11.52 -6.95 -11.08
C LYS A 17 -10.00 -6.85 -10.89
N PHE A 18 -9.23 -7.37 -11.83
CA PHE A 18 -7.77 -7.32 -11.77
C PHE A 18 -7.23 -5.93 -12.08
N ASP A 19 -7.84 -5.22 -13.04
CA ASP A 19 -7.54 -3.81 -13.32
C ASP A 19 -7.80 -2.95 -12.06
N TYR A 20 -8.90 -3.20 -11.33
CA TYR A 20 -9.17 -2.55 -10.05
C TYR A 20 -8.06 -2.80 -9.02
N LEU A 21 -7.62 -4.05 -8.84
CA LEU A 21 -6.55 -4.38 -7.90
C LEU A 21 -5.23 -3.67 -8.26
N SER A 22 -4.86 -3.72 -9.54
CA SER A 22 -3.65 -3.07 -10.06
C SER A 22 -3.69 -1.56 -9.84
N ASN A 23 -4.80 -0.91 -10.22
CA ASN A 23 -4.97 0.52 -10.03
C ASN A 23 -5.00 0.92 -8.56
N ALA A 24 -5.64 0.13 -7.70
CA ALA A 24 -5.68 0.39 -6.27
C ALA A 24 -4.30 0.26 -5.62
N ASP A 25 -3.49 -0.73 -6.02
CA ASP A 25 -2.12 -0.91 -5.54
C ASP A 25 -1.21 0.24 -5.99
N ASN A 26 -1.23 0.57 -7.28
CA ASN A 26 -0.45 1.68 -7.84
C ASN A 26 -0.83 3.03 -7.18
N CYS A 27 -2.12 3.25 -6.92
CA CYS A 27 -2.57 4.44 -6.21
C CYS A 27 -2.06 4.47 -4.77
N LEU A 28 -2.06 3.33 -4.08
CA LEU A 28 -1.57 3.22 -2.72
C LEU A 28 -0.07 3.45 -2.64
N ASP A 29 0.70 2.87 -3.55
CA ASP A 29 2.16 3.03 -3.62
C ASP A 29 2.54 4.48 -3.94
N GLY A 30 1.82 5.12 -4.88
CA GLY A 30 1.99 6.54 -5.18
C GLY A 30 1.74 7.42 -3.94
N LYS A 31 0.62 7.19 -3.23
CA LYS A 31 0.31 7.91 -1.98
C LYS A 31 1.33 7.65 -0.88
N ALA A 32 1.78 6.42 -0.72
CA ALA A 32 2.80 6.07 0.27
C ALA A 32 4.14 6.73 -0.04
N GLY A 33 4.56 6.74 -1.31
CA GLY A 33 5.76 7.45 -1.77
C GLY A 33 5.70 8.96 -1.52
N THR A 34 4.57 9.61 -1.83
CA THR A 34 4.38 11.04 -1.51
C THR A 34 4.45 11.28 -0.01
N LEU A 35 3.81 10.44 0.80
CA LEU A 35 3.80 10.58 2.26
C LEU A 35 5.20 10.41 2.85
N MET A 36 5.99 9.46 2.35
CA MET A 36 7.38 9.30 2.75
C MET A 36 8.22 10.54 2.45
N GLY A 37 8.06 11.14 1.26
CA GLY A 37 8.77 12.37 0.92
C GLY A 37 8.42 13.53 1.86
N PHE A 38 7.15 13.63 2.25
CA PHE A 38 6.69 14.58 3.26
C PHE A 38 7.31 14.32 4.63
N GLU A 39 7.33 13.07 5.11
CA GLU A 39 7.92 12.69 6.40
C GLU A 39 9.42 13.01 6.48
N ILE A 40 10.17 12.70 5.42
CA ILE A 40 11.60 13.01 5.34
C ILE A 40 11.82 14.53 5.41
N THR A 41 11.02 15.30 4.66
CA THR A 41 11.09 16.77 4.65
C THR A 41 10.78 17.34 6.03
N LEU A 42 9.74 16.82 6.69
CA LEU A 42 9.33 17.24 8.03
C LEU A 42 10.40 16.91 9.07
N GLY A 43 11.01 15.72 9.00
CA GLY A 43 12.11 15.32 9.89
C GLY A 43 13.35 16.19 9.72
N ILE A 44 13.81 16.41 8.48
CA ILE A 44 14.97 17.26 8.18
C ILE A 44 14.69 18.72 8.59
N GLY A 45 13.49 19.23 8.30
CA GLY A 45 13.08 20.57 8.67
C GLY A 45 13.11 20.77 10.19
N TYR A 46 12.52 19.83 10.94
CA TYR A 46 12.54 19.85 12.40
C TYR A 46 13.97 19.84 12.96
N LEU A 47 14.83 18.95 12.47
CA LEU A 47 16.23 18.85 12.91
C LEU A 47 17.03 20.13 12.61
N SER A 48 16.80 20.77 11.46
CA SER A 48 17.42 22.06 11.11
C SER A 48 17.04 23.15 12.13
N PHE A 49 15.77 23.19 12.56
CA PHE A 49 15.33 24.12 13.61
C PHE A 49 15.90 23.78 15.00
N VAL A 50 16.21 22.51 15.28
CA VAL A 50 16.84 22.09 16.55
C VAL A 50 18.30 22.56 16.59
N ILE A 51 19.06 22.30 15.52
CA ILE A 51 20.50 22.58 15.45
C ILE A 51 20.75 24.09 15.35
N GLY A 52 19.86 24.85 14.71
CA GLY A 52 19.96 26.30 14.54
C GLY A 52 19.79 27.15 15.81
N GLY A 53 19.80 26.56 17.00
CA GLY A 53 19.87 27.30 18.27
C GLY A 53 18.54 27.87 18.78
N LEU A 54 17.40 27.47 18.23
CA LEU A 54 16.10 27.74 18.86
C LEU A 54 16.00 26.91 20.15
N GLU A 55 16.45 27.50 21.27
CA GLU A 55 16.30 26.98 22.64
C GLU A 55 14.85 26.52 22.90
N GLY A 56 14.57 25.72 23.94
CA GLY A 56 13.19 25.32 24.29
C GLY A 56 12.68 24.04 23.64
N ILE A 57 13.60 23.17 23.23
CA ILE A 57 13.47 21.71 23.17
C ILE A 57 12.69 21.06 24.31
N LYS A 58 11.36 20.86 24.26
CA LYS A 58 10.82 19.82 25.15
C LYS A 58 11.32 18.45 24.66
N PHE A 59 12.42 18.00 25.26
CA PHE A 59 13.23 16.88 24.80
C PHE A 59 12.39 15.61 24.62
N TYR A 60 11.47 15.34 25.56
CA TYR A 60 10.61 14.16 25.51
C TYR A 60 9.65 14.17 24.32
N GLU A 61 8.86 15.23 24.13
CA GLU A 61 7.92 15.34 23.01
C GLU A 61 8.62 15.34 21.65
N GLY A 62 9.79 15.98 21.54
CA GLY A 62 10.59 15.99 20.32
C GLY A 62 11.16 14.61 19.95
N VAL A 63 11.76 13.90 20.91
CA VAL A 63 12.33 12.57 20.68
C VAL A 63 11.22 11.55 20.37
N ILE A 64 10.11 11.57 21.12
CA ILE A 64 8.98 10.67 20.85
C ILE A 64 8.37 10.98 19.48
N GLY A 65 8.22 12.26 19.13
CA GLY A 65 7.76 12.69 17.81
C GLY A 65 8.63 12.16 16.67
N LEU A 66 9.95 12.30 16.76
CA LEU A 66 10.89 11.78 15.76
C LEU A 66 10.87 10.24 15.69
N ALA A 67 10.76 9.56 16.82
CA ALA A 67 10.66 8.10 16.85
C ALA A 67 9.39 7.61 16.14
N LEU A 68 8.24 8.22 16.43
CA LEU A 68 6.97 7.88 15.76
C LEU A 68 7.00 8.19 14.27
N LEU A 69 7.63 9.32 13.88
CA LEU A 69 7.84 9.67 12.48
C LEU A 69 8.68 8.61 11.76
N GLY A 70 9.79 8.16 12.37
CA GLY A 70 10.62 7.09 11.83
C GLY A 70 9.89 5.75 11.69
N ILE A 71 9.08 5.38 12.69
CA ILE A 71 8.23 4.17 12.61
C ILE A 71 7.22 4.30 11.47
N SER A 72 6.59 5.46 11.31
CA SER A 72 5.68 5.74 10.19
C SER A 72 6.38 5.53 8.84
N THR A 73 7.58 6.08 8.67
CA THR A 73 8.36 5.93 7.43
C THR A 73 8.70 4.46 7.14
N ILE A 74 9.07 3.69 8.16
CA ILE A 74 9.33 2.25 8.02
C ILE A 74 8.07 1.50 7.58
N LEU A 75 6.90 1.84 8.12
CA LEU A 75 5.65 1.22 7.68
C LEU A 75 5.33 1.55 6.21
N LEU A 76 5.58 2.78 5.77
CA LEU A 76 5.40 3.17 4.37
C LEU A 76 6.39 2.47 3.43
N LEU A 77 7.63 2.25 3.88
CA LEU A 77 8.59 1.42 3.16
C LEU A 77 8.07 -0.01 2.97
N ILE A 78 7.45 -0.59 4.00
CA ILE A 78 6.83 -1.93 3.91
C ILE A 78 5.63 -1.93 2.95
N VAL A 79 4.86 -0.84 2.89
CA VAL A 79 3.76 -0.66 1.93
C VAL A 79 4.31 -0.65 0.50
N ASN A 80 5.39 0.08 0.23
CA ASN A 80 6.02 0.16 -1.09
C ASN A 80 6.89 -1.05 -1.46
N TRP A 81 7.11 -1.99 -0.54
CA TRP A 81 7.96 -3.14 -0.79
C TRP A 81 7.32 -4.09 -1.83
N SER A 82 8.11 -4.53 -2.81
CA SER A 82 7.67 -5.45 -3.85
C SER A 82 7.00 -6.71 -3.26
N LYS A 83 5.81 -7.05 -3.77
CA LYS A 83 5.08 -8.26 -3.39
C LYS A 83 4.87 -9.15 -4.60
N ASN A 84 4.93 -10.45 -4.35
CA ASN A 84 4.64 -11.45 -5.35
C ASN A 84 3.13 -11.52 -5.54
N TYR A 85 2.63 -10.92 -6.62
CA TYR A 85 1.25 -11.05 -7.05
C TYR A 85 1.07 -12.32 -7.87
N ILE A 86 -0.05 -13.02 -7.65
CA ILE A 86 -0.41 -14.21 -8.43
C ILE A 86 -1.11 -13.73 -9.71
N THR A 87 -0.63 -14.19 -10.86
CA THR A 87 -1.21 -13.85 -12.16
C THR A 87 -2.28 -14.87 -12.56
N ILE A 88 -3.13 -14.47 -13.51
CA ILE A 88 -4.12 -15.37 -14.14
C ILE A 88 -3.49 -16.20 -15.26
N SER A 89 -2.26 -15.85 -15.68
CA SER A 89 -1.56 -16.54 -16.75
C SER A 89 -1.03 -17.88 -16.25
N VAL A 90 -1.64 -18.97 -16.71
CA VAL A 90 -1.14 -20.32 -16.46
C VAL A 90 0.07 -20.57 -17.35
N ASN A 91 1.18 -21.02 -16.76
CA ASN A 91 2.30 -21.52 -17.54
C ASN A 91 1.95 -22.92 -18.08
N LEU A 92 1.54 -23.00 -19.34
CA LEU A 92 1.13 -24.27 -19.98
C LEU A 92 2.28 -25.30 -20.09
N PHE A 93 3.54 -24.86 -20.00
CA PHE A 93 4.68 -25.79 -19.96
C PHE A 93 4.74 -26.56 -18.64
N ASP A 94 4.37 -25.90 -17.54
CA ASP A 94 4.35 -26.48 -16.19
C ASP A 94 3.01 -27.18 -15.89
N HIS A 95 1.94 -26.77 -16.58
CA HIS A 95 0.57 -27.23 -16.35
C HIS A 95 -0.06 -27.79 -17.64
N LYS A 96 0.50 -28.89 -18.16
CA LYS A 96 0.04 -29.54 -19.40
C LYS A 96 -1.39 -30.09 -19.29
N GLU A 97 -1.86 -30.37 -18.08
CA GLU A 97 -3.21 -30.86 -17.79
C GLU A 97 -4.32 -29.91 -18.26
N TYR A 98 -4.02 -28.63 -18.51
CA TYR A 98 -4.97 -27.68 -19.09
C TYR A 98 -5.26 -27.97 -20.57
N LEU A 99 -4.30 -28.58 -21.29
CA LEU A 99 -4.44 -28.91 -22.70
C LEU A 99 -5.30 -30.17 -22.92
N GLU A 100 -5.43 -31.00 -21.89
CA GLU A 100 -6.14 -32.30 -21.95
C GLU A 100 -7.61 -32.20 -21.51
N LYS A 101 -8.03 -31.03 -21.00
CA LYS A 101 -9.38 -30.82 -20.47
C LYS A 101 -10.39 -30.50 -21.56
N SER A 102 -11.63 -30.94 -21.33
CA SER A 102 -12.76 -30.47 -22.13
C SER A 102 -12.92 -28.95 -21.99
N GLU A 103 -13.47 -28.28 -23.00
CA GLU A 103 -13.66 -26.82 -23.00
C GLU A 103 -14.38 -26.33 -21.73
N LYS A 104 -15.40 -27.07 -21.29
CA LYS A 104 -16.19 -26.74 -20.09
C LYS A 104 -15.39 -26.89 -18.80
N ASP A 105 -14.60 -27.95 -18.68
CA ASP A 105 -13.78 -28.21 -17.48
C ASP A 105 -12.59 -27.24 -17.41
N LEU A 106 -12.00 -26.93 -18.56
CA LEU A 106 -10.95 -25.92 -18.69
C LEU A 106 -11.44 -24.55 -18.24
N LEU A 107 -12.63 -24.14 -18.72
CA LEU A 107 -13.23 -22.86 -18.35
C LEU A 107 -13.52 -22.78 -16.85
N LEU A 108 -14.04 -23.86 -16.26
CA LEU A 108 -14.34 -23.93 -14.83
C LEU A 108 -13.07 -23.82 -13.98
N GLN A 109 -12.00 -24.50 -14.40
CA GLN A 109 -10.71 -24.43 -13.72
C GLN A 109 -10.08 -23.03 -13.82
N LEU A 110 -9.98 -22.46 -15.03
CA LEU A 110 -9.44 -21.11 -15.23
C LEU A 110 -10.22 -20.06 -14.42
N THR A 111 -11.54 -20.21 -14.33
CA THR A 111 -12.38 -19.32 -13.51
C THR A 111 -12.08 -19.48 -12.02
N SER A 112 -11.90 -20.72 -11.56
CA SER A 112 -11.53 -21.01 -10.17
C SER A 112 -10.16 -20.43 -9.82
N ASP A 113 -9.16 -20.61 -10.69
CA ASP A 113 -7.81 -20.09 -10.48
C ASP A 113 -7.78 -18.57 -10.48
N ALA A 114 -8.50 -17.93 -11.41
CA ALA A 114 -8.64 -16.48 -11.44
C ALA A 114 -9.26 -15.95 -10.14
N GLN A 115 -10.29 -16.63 -9.62
CA GLN A 115 -10.94 -16.23 -8.37
C GLN A 115 -10.01 -16.44 -7.15
N ASN A 116 -9.20 -17.50 -7.15
CA ASN A 116 -8.20 -17.74 -6.10
C ASN A 116 -7.09 -16.68 -6.13
N ALA A 117 -6.52 -16.42 -7.32
CA ALA A 117 -5.52 -15.37 -7.52
C ALA A 117 -6.04 -14.00 -7.08
N PHE A 118 -7.27 -13.65 -7.47
CA PHE A 118 -7.92 -12.41 -7.02
C PHE A 118 -8.04 -12.35 -5.50
N THR A 119 -8.46 -13.45 -4.87
CA THR A 119 -8.67 -13.51 -3.42
C THR A 119 -7.36 -13.30 -2.66
N GLU A 120 -6.28 -13.96 -3.07
CA GLU A 120 -4.97 -13.80 -2.46
C GLU A 120 -4.38 -12.40 -2.69
N ASN A 121 -4.44 -11.89 -3.92
CA ASN A 121 -3.97 -10.53 -4.23
C ASN A 121 -4.74 -9.45 -3.46
N ASN A 122 -6.05 -9.62 -3.29
CA ASN A 122 -6.88 -8.71 -2.50
C ASN A 122 -6.51 -8.76 -1.00
N LYS A 123 -6.10 -9.91 -0.46
CA LYS A 123 -5.59 -9.99 0.93
C LYS A 123 -4.30 -9.18 1.08
N ILE A 124 -3.38 -9.26 0.11
CA ILE A 124 -2.15 -8.46 0.08
C ILE A 124 -2.49 -6.97 0.09
N LEU A 125 -3.36 -6.52 -0.81
CA LEU A 125 -3.78 -5.12 -0.90
C LEU A 125 -4.44 -4.64 0.40
N LYS A 126 -5.36 -5.43 0.99
CA LYS A 126 -5.98 -5.09 2.29
C LYS A 126 -4.95 -4.94 3.41
N ARG A 127 -3.90 -5.77 3.43
CA ARG A 127 -2.82 -5.64 4.40
C ARG A 127 -2.02 -4.36 4.18
N LYS A 128 -1.66 -4.02 2.94
CA LYS A 128 -1.02 -2.74 2.62
C LYS A 128 -1.86 -1.55 3.07
N VAL A 129 -3.18 -1.56 2.80
CA VAL A 129 -4.10 -0.49 3.24
C VAL A 129 -4.12 -0.33 4.76
N LYS A 130 -4.10 -1.43 5.52
CA LYS A 130 -4.02 -1.36 6.99
C LYS A 130 -2.72 -0.72 7.47
N LEU A 131 -1.59 -1.10 6.88
CA LEU A 131 -0.28 -0.52 7.21
C LEU A 131 -0.23 0.97 6.87
N TYR A 132 -0.72 1.35 5.69
CA TYR A 132 -0.80 2.75 5.27
C TYR A 132 -1.66 3.59 6.22
N ARG A 133 -2.81 3.09 6.67
CA ARG A 133 -3.66 3.77 7.66
C ARG A 133 -2.96 3.93 9.00
N LEU A 134 -2.21 2.91 9.44
CA LEU A 134 -1.43 2.99 10.67
C LEU A 134 -0.30 4.03 10.56
N ALA A 135 0.42 4.05 9.44
CA ALA A 135 1.43 5.06 9.15
C ALA A 135 0.83 6.47 9.19
N MET A 136 -0.29 6.70 8.50
CA MET A 136 -1.02 7.98 8.55
C MET A 136 -1.39 8.41 9.97
N ALA A 137 -1.86 7.49 10.82
CA ALA A 137 -2.17 7.81 12.20
C ALA A 137 -0.93 8.20 13.00
N LEU A 138 0.18 7.48 12.82
CA LEU A 138 1.46 7.78 13.45
C LEU A 138 2.02 9.13 12.99
N LEU A 139 1.92 9.43 11.70
CA LEU A 139 2.33 10.73 11.13
C LEU A 139 1.57 11.90 11.75
N ILE A 140 0.25 11.75 11.94
CA ILE A 140 -0.56 12.80 12.56
C ILE A 140 -0.08 13.01 14.00
N ILE A 141 0.04 11.94 14.78
CA ILE A 141 0.48 12.00 16.19
C ILE A 141 1.90 12.58 16.29
N SER A 142 2.83 12.13 15.44
CA SER A 142 4.20 12.61 15.43
C SER A 142 4.25 14.10 15.09
N SER A 143 3.49 14.55 14.09
CA SER A 143 3.42 15.96 13.70
C SER A 143 2.92 16.83 14.85
N PHE A 144 1.86 16.40 15.56
CA PHE A 144 1.36 17.10 16.74
C PHE A 144 2.41 17.19 17.85
N LEU A 145 3.11 16.09 18.16
CA LEU A 145 4.16 16.07 19.19
C LEU A 145 5.33 16.97 18.82
N LEU A 146 5.76 16.95 17.56
CA LEU A 146 6.84 17.82 17.07
C LEU A 146 6.46 19.29 17.17
N ILE A 147 5.22 19.66 16.85
CA ILE A 147 4.71 21.03 17.04
C ILE A 147 4.67 21.38 18.54
N LEU A 148 4.04 20.55 19.37
CA LEU A 148 3.90 20.77 20.82
C LEU A 148 5.26 20.89 21.52
N SER A 149 6.28 20.20 21.03
CA SER A 149 7.65 20.31 21.54
C SER A 149 8.21 21.74 21.45
N LYS A 150 7.59 22.60 20.64
CA LYS A 150 7.95 24.01 20.42
C LYS A 150 6.89 25.03 20.88
N VAL A 151 5.65 24.62 21.20
CA VAL A 151 4.55 25.55 21.54
C VAL A 151 4.81 26.40 22.80
N GLY A 152 5.66 25.93 23.72
CA GLY A 152 6.05 26.71 24.92
C GLY A 152 6.78 28.03 24.65
N LYS A 153 7.10 28.36 23.39
CA LYS A 153 7.81 29.58 22.98
C LYS A 153 7.00 30.57 22.12
N PHE A 154 5.77 30.24 21.73
CA PHE A 154 4.91 31.21 21.01
C PHE A 154 4.16 32.17 21.96
N TYR A 155 4.35 32.00 23.28
CA TYR A 155 3.82 32.86 24.34
C TYR A 155 4.99 33.41 25.20
N VAL A 156 5.84 34.26 24.61
CA VAL A 156 6.66 35.25 25.35
C VAL A 156 6.67 36.53 24.52
#